data_AF-X1SU23-F1
#
_entry.id   AF-X1SU23-F1
#
_cell.length_a   1.000
_cell.length_b   1.000
_cell.length_c   1.000
_cell.angle_alpha   90.00
_cell.angle_beta   90.00
_cell.angle_gamma   90.00
#
_symmetry.space_group_name_H-M   'P 1'
#
loop_
_entity.id
_entity.type
_entity.pdbx_description
1 polymer ?
#
loop_
_entity_poly.entity_id
_entity_poly.type
_entity_poly.pdbx_seq_one_letter_code
_entity_poly.pdbx_strand_id
1 'polypeptide(L)'
;IFIDEIDAIAPKRETVTGEVERRVVAQLLALMDGLHSRGKVIVIGATNRPNSLDPALRRPGRFDREIEIKVPNEKGRREVFQIHTRNMPLGKKFSIKDYSTITHGFVGADIMAVCREAAMAALRRYLPKIDLETEIVDPELLEQMEVTTEDFDQALKEVVPSGIREVFVEVPNVKWDQVGGLEDLKQKLVEAVDWPLSNPAIFTRMGINPPKGLLLYGPPGC
;
A
#
# COMPACT_ATOMS: atom_id res chain seq x y z
N ILE A 1 23.63 5.36 9.46
CA ILE A 1 23.76 5.55 8.00
C ILE A 1 22.48 5.05 7.36
N PHE A 2 21.82 5.86 6.54
CA PHE A 2 20.65 5.45 5.77
C PHE A 2 21.03 5.41 4.30
N ILE A 3 20.68 4.33 3.61
CA ILE A 3 20.91 4.12 2.19
C ILE A 3 19.55 3.85 1.56
N ASP A 4 19.08 4.77 0.74
CA ASP A 4 17.89 4.55 -0.07
C ASP A 4 18.25 3.84 -1.37
N GLU A 5 17.31 3.07 -1.93
CA GLU A 5 17.47 2.29 -3.15
C GLU A 5 18.80 1.48 -3.19
N ILE A 6 19.06 0.72 -2.13
CA ILE A 6 20.33 -0.01 -1.98
C ILE A 6 20.59 -1.02 -3.12
N ASP A 7 19.55 -1.47 -3.81
CA ASP A 7 19.67 -2.32 -4.99
C ASP A 7 20.35 -1.64 -6.19
N ALA A 8 20.38 -0.31 -6.25
CA ALA A 8 21.10 0.42 -7.28
C ALA A 8 22.63 0.34 -7.11
N ILE A 9 23.11 0.28 -5.86
CA ILE A 9 24.55 0.22 -5.56
C ILE A 9 25.05 -1.20 -5.27
N ALA A 10 24.14 -2.12 -4.93
CA ALA A 10 24.47 -3.50 -4.61
C ALA A 10 23.60 -4.56 -5.31
N PRO A 11 23.46 -4.50 -6.64
CA PRO A 11 22.72 -5.51 -7.39
C PRO A 11 23.41 -6.89 -7.35
N LYS A 12 22.67 -7.95 -7.70
CA LYS A 12 23.20 -9.30 -7.89
C LYS A 12 24.37 -9.29 -8.88
N ARG A 13 25.46 -9.94 -8.51
CA ARG A 13 26.69 -10.01 -9.33
C ARG A 13 26.45 -10.63 -10.71
N GLU A 14 25.49 -11.53 -10.83
CA GLU A 14 25.12 -12.20 -12.08
C GLU A 14 24.45 -11.26 -13.09
N THR A 15 23.73 -10.24 -12.60
CA THR A 15 23.01 -9.26 -13.46
C THR A 15 23.89 -8.06 -13.85
N VAL A 16 25.10 -7.97 -13.29
CA VAL A 16 26.00 -6.84 -13.46
C VAL A 16 27.03 -7.13 -14.55
N THR A 17 27.04 -6.30 -15.59
CA THR A 17 28.02 -6.35 -16.69
C THR A 17 29.25 -5.48 -16.42
N GLY A 18 29.15 -4.44 -15.58
CA GLY A 18 30.23 -3.49 -15.30
C GLY A 18 31.14 -3.89 -14.12
N GLU A 19 32.46 -3.73 -14.26
CA GLU A 19 33.42 -3.98 -13.17
C GLU A 19 33.27 -3.01 -11.98
N VAL A 20 32.82 -1.79 -12.24
CA VAL A 20 32.68 -0.73 -11.22
C VAL A 20 31.66 -1.13 -10.16
N GLU A 21 30.46 -1.56 -10.59
CA GLU A 21 29.38 -2.00 -9.70
C GLU A 21 29.82 -3.20 -8.84
N ARG A 22 30.49 -4.19 -9.44
CA ARG A 22 31.03 -5.34 -8.69
C ARG A 22 32.03 -4.92 -7.61
N ARG A 23 32.88 -3.93 -7.90
CA ARG A 23 33.86 -3.40 -6.93
C ARG A 23 33.17 -2.67 -5.78
N VAL A 24 32.12 -1.89 -6.07
CA VAL A 24 31.33 -1.19 -5.05
C VAL A 24 30.68 -2.21 -4.09
N VAL A 25 30.08 -3.28 -4.60
CA VAL A 25 29.50 -4.34 -3.77
C VAL A 25 30.56 -5.01 -2.88
N ALA A 26 31.71 -5.36 -3.47
CA ALA A 26 32.81 -5.98 -2.73
C ALA A 26 33.35 -5.07 -1.61
N GLN A 27 33.48 -3.77 -1.89
CA GLN A 27 33.91 -2.79 -0.92
C GLN A 27 32.87 -2.60 0.21
N LEU A 28 31.58 -2.54 -0.12
CA LEU A 28 30.51 -2.47 0.87
C LEU A 28 30.55 -3.67 1.81
N LEU A 29 30.69 -4.88 1.26
CA LEU A 29 30.82 -6.12 2.05
C LEU A 29 32.05 -6.10 2.94
N ALA A 30 33.22 -5.68 2.43
CA ALA A 30 34.44 -5.59 3.23
C ALA A 30 34.32 -4.58 4.38
N LEU A 31 33.66 -3.43 4.13
CA LEU A 31 33.38 -2.42 5.16
C LEU A 31 32.36 -2.92 6.19
N MET A 32 31.42 -3.78 5.79
CA MET A 32 30.45 -4.41 6.68
C MET A 32 30.98 -5.66 7.38
N ASP A 33 32.04 -6.31 6.91
CA ASP A 33 32.65 -7.44 7.63
C ASP A 33 33.70 -6.95 8.61
N GLY A 34 34.52 -5.98 8.19
CA GLY A 34 35.48 -5.21 8.99
C GLY A 34 36.37 -6.03 9.93
N LEU A 35 37.67 -6.14 9.62
CA LEU A 35 38.68 -6.76 10.50
C LEU A 35 38.89 -6.01 11.84
N HIS A 36 38.38 -4.79 11.96
CA HIS A 36 38.43 -3.95 13.17
C HIS A 36 37.02 -3.62 13.67
N SER A 37 36.85 -3.38 14.98
CA SER A 37 35.55 -3.01 15.55
C SER A 37 35.05 -1.69 14.95
N ARG A 38 33.88 -1.72 14.31
CA ARG A 38 33.27 -0.60 13.56
C ARG A 38 32.67 0.52 14.44
N GLY A 39 32.99 0.53 15.74
CA GLY A 39 32.27 1.35 16.71
C GLY A 39 30.79 0.95 16.81
N LYS A 40 29.94 1.89 17.24
CA LYS A 40 28.47 1.70 17.33
C LYS A 40 27.78 2.41 16.16
N VAL A 41 27.82 1.81 14.98
CA VAL A 41 27.16 2.34 13.77
C VAL A 41 25.98 1.45 13.39
N ILE A 42 24.81 2.06 13.18
CA ILE A 42 23.63 1.39 12.63
C ILE A 42 23.51 1.77 11.15
N VAL A 43 23.31 0.76 10.30
CA VAL A 43 23.05 0.93 8.85
C VAL A 43 21.63 0.48 8.56
N ILE A 44 20.86 1.33 7.87
CA ILE A 44 19.50 1.04 7.42
C ILE A 44 19.49 1.18 5.90
N GLY A 45 19.04 0.14 5.20
CA GLY A 45 18.88 0.14 3.75
C GLY A 45 17.40 0.06 3.39
N ALA A 46 16.96 0.83 2.40
CA ALA A 46 15.63 0.71 1.80
C ALA A 46 15.75 0.22 0.35
N THR A 47 14.83 -0.65 -0.08
CA THR A 47 14.76 -1.16 -1.46
C THR A 47 13.34 -1.60 -1.78
N ASN A 48 12.92 -1.33 -3.01
CA ASN A 48 11.66 -1.86 -3.58
C ASN A 48 11.86 -3.26 -4.20
N ARG A 49 13.12 -3.72 -4.32
CA ARG A 49 13.48 -4.96 -5.02
C ARG A 49 14.42 -5.80 -4.15
N PRO A 50 13.95 -6.40 -3.04
CA PRO A 50 14.82 -7.20 -2.16
C PRO A 50 15.47 -8.39 -2.87
N ASN A 51 14.89 -8.84 -3.99
CA ASN A 51 15.39 -9.95 -4.80
C ASN A 51 16.45 -9.54 -5.83
N SER A 52 16.67 -8.25 -6.10
CA SER A 52 17.76 -7.77 -6.97
C SER A 52 19.06 -7.51 -6.18
N LEU A 53 18.99 -7.46 -4.85
CA LEU A 53 20.15 -7.24 -3.97
C LEU A 53 21.09 -8.46 -3.93
N ASP A 54 22.40 -8.22 -3.79
CA ASP A 54 23.39 -9.28 -3.53
C ASP A 54 23.03 -10.07 -2.25
N PRO A 55 22.77 -11.39 -2.32
CA PRO A 55 22.40 -12.21 -1.17
C PRO A 55 23.42 -12.20 -0.03
N ALA A 56 24.68 -11.86 -0.31
CA ALA A 56 25.71 -11.74 0.70
C ALA A 56 25.39 -10.62 1.70
N LEU A 57 24.79 -9.50 1.26
CA LEU A 57 24.47 -8.37 2.16
C LEU A 57 23.42 -8.72 3.21
N ARG A 58 22.54 -9.68 2.90
CA ARG A 58 21.43 -10.15 3.76
C ARG A 58 21.85 -11.21 4.78
N ARG A 59 23.15 -11.55 4.84
CA ARG A 59 23.66 -12.55 5.79
C ARG A 59 23.88 -11.92 7.18
N PRO A 60 23.78 -12.73 8.26
CA PRO A 60 24.14 -12.28 9.59
C PRO A 60 25.56 -11.68 9.68
N GLY A 61 25.72 -10.63 10.47
CA GLY A 61 26.90 -9.76 10.58
C GLY A 61 26.86 -8.49 9.73
N ARG A 62 25.84 -8.34 8.86
CA ARG A 62 25.68 -7.26 7.87
C ARG A 62 24.29 -6.61 8.01
N PHE A 63 23.37 -6.87 7.08
CA PHE A 63 21.95 -6.54 7.30
C PHE A 63 21.27 -7.71 8.01
N ASP A 64 21.30 -7.66 9.34
CA ASP A 64 20.81 -8.74 10.21
C ASP A 64 19.28 -8.80 10.34
N ARG A 65 18.60 -7.71 9.97
CA ARG A 65 17.17 -7.54 10.12
C ARG A 65 16.57 -7.05 8.81
N GLU A 66 15.50 -7.70 8.41
CA GLU A 66 14.67 -7.29 7.28
C GLU A 66 13.29 -6.95 7.81
N ILE A 67 12.77 -5.80 7.39
CA ILE A 67 11.43 -5.32 7.75
C ILE A 67 10.70 -5.08 6.44
N GLU A 68 9.65 -5.85 6.19
CA GLU A 68 8.79 -5.69 5.04
C GLU A 68 7.66 -4.71 5.36
N ILE A 69 7.56 -3.62 4.58
CA ILE A 69 6.47 -2.66 4.68
C ILE A 69 5.47 -2.97 3.57
N LYS A 70 4.31 -3.50 3.95
CA LYS A 70 3.25 -3.87 3.00
C LYS A 70 2.30 -2.69 2.73
N VAL A 71 1.55 -2.80 1.63
CA VAL A 71 0.40 -1.93 1.37
C VAL A 71 -0.56 -1.98 2.56
N PRO A 72 -1.04 -0.83 3.08
CA PRO A 72 -1.89 -0.82 4.26
C PRO A 72 -3.25 -1.46 3.99
N ASN A 73 -3.72 -2.26 4.94
CA ASN A 73 -5.10 -2.74 4.98
C ASN A 73 -6.08 -1.60 5.35
N GLU A 74 -7.39 -1.86 5.34
CA GLU A 74 -8.42 -0.86 5.69
C GLU A 74 -8.11 -0.10 6.99
N LYS A 75 -7.70 -0.80 8.06
CA LYS A 75 -7.34 -0.18 9.33
C LYS A 75 -6.12 0.73 9.19
N GLY A 76 -5.07 0.27 8.51
CA GLY A 76 -3.88 1.07 8.21
C GLY A 76 -4.21 2.30 7.39
N ARG A 77 -5.06 2.17 6.34
CA ARG A 77 -5.52 3.30 5.54
C ARG A 77 -6.28 4.32 6.39
N ARG A 78 -7.16 3.85 7.28
CA ARG A 78 -7.87 4.71 8.24
C ARG A 78 -6.91 5.52 9.11
N GLU A 79 -5.86 4.89 9.63
CA GLU A 79 -4.83 5.57 10.42
C GLU A 79 -4.07 6.61 9.58
N VAL A 80 -3.72 6.28 8.34
CA VAL A 80 -3.06 7.22 7.41
C VAL A 80 -3.97 8.42 7.10
N PHE A 81 -5.25 8.20 6.80
CA PHE A 81 -6.21 9.29 6.63
C PHE A 81 -6.30 10.14 7.90
N GLN A 82 -6.36 9.53 9.09
CA GLN A 82 -6.40 10.29 10.36
C GLN A 82 -5.16 11.17 10.56
N ILE A 83 -3.98 10.72 10.12
CA ILE A 83 -2.75 11.51 10.21
C ILE A 83 -2.83 12.70 9.25
N HIS A 84 -3.17 12.47 7.98
CA HIS A 84 -3.17 13.52 6.96
C HIS A 84 -4.34 14.50 7.08
N THR A 85 -5.44 14.09 7.70
CA THR A 85 -6.61 14.95 7.94
C THR A 85 -6.62 15.63 9.31
N ARG A 86 -5.63 15.36 10.19
CA ARG A 86 -5.62 15.85 11.58
C ARG A 86 -5.79 17.37 11.71
N ASN A 87 -5.19 18.12 10.81
CA ASN A 87 -5.22 19.59 10.82
C ASN A 87 -6.12 20.16 9.72
N MET A 88 -6.96 19.33 9.09
CA MET A 88 -7.92 19.76 8.09
C MET A 88 -9.26 20.08 8.77
N PRO A 89 -9.90 21.23 8.49
CA PRO A 89 -11.24 21.51 8.96
C PRO A 89 -12.22 20.62 8.17
N LEU A 90 -12.50 19.43 8.69
CA LEU A 90 -13.39 18.47 8.02
C LEU A 90 -14.85 18.81 8.30
N GLY A 91 -15.68 18.76 7.25
CA GLY A 91 -17.12 18.99 7.39
C GLY A 91 -17.80 17.92 8.24
N LYS A 92 -18.87 18.29 8.94
CA LYS A 92 -19.56 17.43 9.94
C LYS A 92 -20.02 16.06 9.41
N LYS A 93 -20.29 15.95 8.10
CA LYS A 93 -20.74 14.73 7.45
C LYS A 93 -19.60 13.82 6.97
N PHE A 94 -18.35 14.29 7.04
CA PHE A 94 -17.21 13.55 6.53
C PHE A 94 -16.83 12.38 7.45
N SER A 95 -16.74 11.18 6.88
CA SER A 95 -16.38 9.95 7.59
C SER A 95 -15.09 9.38 7.00
N ILE A 96 -14.00 9.43 7.79
CA ILE A 96 -12.73 8.79 7.41
C ILE A 96 -12.91 7.28 7.16
N LYS A 97 -13.84 6.65 7.89
CA LYS A 97 -14.10 5.22 7.77
C LYS A 97 -14.55 4.86 6.35
N ASP A 98 -15.46 5.64 5.79
CA ASP A 98 -16.07 5.36 4.49
C ASP A 98 -14.99 5.39 3.38
N TYR A 99 -14.10 6.39 3.44
CA TYR A 99 -12.97 6.51 2.51
C TYR A 99 -11.92 5.41 2.71
N SER A 100 -11.65 4.98 3.94
CA SER A 100 -10.72 3.86 4.19
C SER A 100 -11.22 2.53 3.61
N THR A 101 -12.52 2.32 3.56
CA THR A 101 -13.15 1.12 2.99
C THR A 101 -13.03 1.11 1.47
N ILE A 102 -13.29 2.22 0.77
CA ILE A 102 -13.32 2.25 -0.71
C ILE A 102 -11.95 2.44 -1.39
N THR A 103 -10.90 2.77 -0.64
CA THR A 103 -9.55 3.04 -1.18
C THR A 103 -8.65 1.81 -1.19
N HIS A 104 -9.16 0.68 -1.67
CA HIS A 104 -8.40 -0.57 -1.79
C HIS A 104 -7.13 -0.38 -2.65
N GLY A 105 -6.00 -0.93 -2.18
CA GLY A 105 -4.72 -0.82 -2.89
C GLY A 105 -4.05 0.55 -2.88
N PHE A 106 -4.62 1.56 -2.21
CA PHE A 106 -3.95 2.85 -2.01
C PHE A 106 -2.79 2.69 -1.01
N VAL A 107 -1.63 3.24 -1.35
CA VAL A 107 -0.50 3.37 -0.42
C VAL A 107 -0.57 4.68 0.35
N GLY A 108 0.30 4.85 1.35
CA GLY A 108 0.33 6.07 2.17
C GLY A 108 0.50 7.36 1.34
N ALA A 109 1.32 7.30 0.29
CA ALA A 109 1.51 8.42 -0.63
C ALA A 109 0.24 8.78 -1.42
N ASP A 110 -0.53 7.77 -1.85
CA ASP A 110 -1.78 8.01 -2.59
C ASP A 110 -2.82 8.64 -1.67
N ILE A 111 -2.96 8.15 -0.43
CA ILE A 111 -3.89 8.72 0.55
C ILE A 111 -3.53 10.17 0.89
N MET A 112 -2.23 10.46 1.06
CA MET A 112 -1.75 11.82 1.23
C MET A 112 -2.12 12.70 0.04
N ALA A 113 -1.96 12.20 -1.18
CA ALA A 113 -2.34 12.91 -2.40
C ALA A 113 -3.85 13.19 -2.44
N VAL A 114 -4.69 12.23 -2.08
CA VAL A 114 -6.15 12.42 -1.96
C VAL A 114 -6.48 13.53 -0.97
N CYS A 115 -5.89 13.50 0.23
CA CYS A 115 -6.15 14.52 1.25
C CYS A 115 -5.72 15.91 0.77
N ARG A 116 -4.57 16.00 0.09
CA ARG A 116 -4.07 17.25 -0.48
C ARG A 116 -4.97 17.78 -1.59
N GLU A 117 -5.40 16.93 -2.53
CA GLU A 117 -6.28 17.37 -3.62
C GLU A 117 -7.66 17.75 -3.10
N ALA A 118 -8.19 17.06 -2.09
CA ALA A 118 -9.44 17.45 -1.43
C ALA A 118 -9.32 18.83 -0.77
N ALA A 119 -8.19 19.13 -0.11
CA ALA A 119 -7.93 20.46 0.43
C ALA A 119 -7.86 21.53 -0.67
N MET A 120 -7.24 21.21 -1.81
CA MET A 120 -7.17 22.11 -2.96
C MET A 120 -8.54 22.33 -3.62
N ALA A 121 -9.36 21.29 -3.72
CA ALA A 121 -10.74 21.40 -4.21
C ALA A 121 -11.57 22.31 -3.31
N ALA A 122 -11.48 22.14 -1.99
CA ALA A 122 -12.09 23.04 -1.03
C ALA A 122 -11.58 24.48 -1.21
N LEU A 123 -10.26 24.68 -1.31
CA LEU A 123 -9.67 26.00 -1.52
C LEU A 123 -10.18 26.67 -2.79
N ARG A 124 -10.29 25.94 -3.92
CA ARG A 124 -10.84 26.45 -5.19
C ARG A 124 -12.30 26.90 -5.04
N ARG A 125 -13.09 26.28 -4.17
CA ARG A 125 -14.47 26.70 -3.86
C ARG A 125 -14.54 28.01 -3.08
N TYR A 126 -13.60 28.26 -2.18
CA TYR A 126 -13.54 29.49 -1.39
C TYR A 126 -12.74 30.62 -2.06
N LEU A 127 -11.86 30.32 -3.00
CA LEU A 127 -11.01 31.30 -3.70
C LEU A 127 -11.80 32.49 -4.28
N PRO A 128 -12.98 32.32 -4.91
CA PRO A 128 -13.76 33.46 -5.41
C PRO A 128 -14.30 34.39 -4.32
N LYS A 129 -14.31 33.95 -3.05
CA LYS A 129 -14.75 34.72 -1.88
C LYS A 129 -13.57 35.36 -1.15
N ILE A 130 -12.34 35.01 -1.50
CA ILE A 130 -11.12 35.57 -0.92
C ILE A 130 -10.74 36.78 -1.76
N ASP A 131 -10.66 37.95 -1.12
CA ASP A 131 -10.02 39.10 -1.73
C ASP A 131 -8.50 38.87 -1.75
N LEU A 132 -7.92 38.86 -2.95
CA LEU A 132 -6.49 38.60 -3.16
C LEU A 132 -5.65 39.88 -3.08
N GLU A 133 -6.28 41.07 -3.03
CA GLU A 133 -5.58 42.34 -2.91
C GLU A 133 -5.23 42.68 -1.45
N THR A 134 -5.91 42.04 -0.49
CA THR A 134 -5.68 42.20 0.94
C THR A 134 -4.73 41.12 1.49
N GLU A 135 -3.80 41.51 2.38
CA GLU A 135 -2.85 40.57 3.00
C GLU A 135 -3.50 39.65 4.05
N ILE A 136 -4.72 39.98 4.50
CA ILE A 136 -5.40 39.30 5.60
C ILE A 136 -6.73 38.75 5.08
N VAL A 137 -6.92 37.45 5.23
CA VAL A 137 -8.20 36.78 4.94
C VAL A 137 -9.18 37.08 6.08
N ASP A 138 -10.44 37.35 5.72
CA ASP A 138 -11.53 37.59 6.66
C ASP A 138 -11.64 36.43 7.69
N PRO A 139 -11.54 36.72 9.01
CA PRO A 139 -11.72 35.71 10.06
C PRO A 139 -13.03 34.93 9.97
N GLU A 140 -14.14 35.56 9.55
CA GLU A 140 -15.42 34.87 9.41
C GLU A 140 -15.39 33.84 8.29
N LEU A 141 -14.66 34.12 7.20
CA LEU A 141 -14.46 33.19 6.11
C LEU A 141 -13.62 32.00 6.55
N LEU A 142 -12.53 32.25 7.28
CA LEU A 142 -11.64 31.20 7.81
C LEU A 142 -12.38 30.23 8.73
N GLU A 143 -13.29 30.72 9.57
CA GLU A 143 -14.11 29.86 10.44
C GLU A 143 -15.13 29.00 9.68
N GLN A 144 -15.56 29.45 8.50
CA GLN A 144 -16.51 28.72 7.64
C GLN A 144 -15.84 27.79 6.63
N MET A 145 -14.51 27.83 6.51
CA MET A 145 -13.78 26.98 5.58
C MET A 145 -13.77 25.54 6.09
N GLU A 146 -14.46 24.67 5.36
CA GLU A 146 -14.44 23.23 5.59
C GLU A 146 -14.17 22.45 4.30
N VAL A 147 -13.54 21.28 4.46
CA VAL A 147 -13.35 20.28 3.41
C VAL A 147 -14.49 19.28 3.51
N THR A 148 -15.29 19.17 2.46
CA THR A 148 -16.51 18.37 2.43
C THR A 148 -16.29 17.02 1.74
N THR A 149 -17.30 16.15 1.80
CA THR A 149 -17.30 14.86 1.10
C THR A 149 -17.16 15.02 -0.42
N GLU A 150 -17.77 16.04 -0.99
CA GLU A 150 -17.69 16.31 -2.43
C GLU A 150 -16.25 16.63 -2.88
N ASP A 151 -15.47 17.30 -2.03
CA ASP A 151 -14.06 17.62 -2.31
C ASP A 151 -13.20 16.35 -2.34
N PHE A 152 -13.45 15.42 -1.42
CA PHE A 152 -12.78 14.10 -1.41
C PHE A 152 -13.23 13.21 -2.58
N ASP A 153 -14.51 13.25 -2.94
CA ASP A 153 -15.04 12.50 -4.09
C ASP A 153 -14.45 13.04 -5.41
N GLN A 154 -14.20 14.34 -5.50
CA GLN A 154 -13.46 14.92 -6.62
C GLN A 154 -12.00 14.47 -6.62
N ALA A 155 -11.33 14.53 -5.47
CA ALA A 155 -9.94 14.09 -5.33
C ALA A 155 -9.74 12.62 -5.74
N LEU A 156 -10.67 11.74 -5.38
CA LEU A 156 -10.62 10.32 -5.76
C LEU A 156 -10.77 10.06 -7.26
N LYS A 157 -11.36 11.00 -8.02
CA LYS A 157 -11.44 10.88 -9.49
C LYS A 157 -10.10 11.18 -10.16
N GLU A 158 -9.26 11.99 -9.50
CA GLU A 158 -7.96 12.41 -10.03
C GLU A 158 -6.81 11.51 -9.55
N VAL A 159 -6.89 11.01 -8.31
CA VAL A 159 -5.84 10.19 -7.71
C VAL A 159 -6.07 8.70 -7.96
N VAL A 160 -5.13 8.09 -8.69
CA VAL A 160 -5.14 6.65 -9.00
C VAL A 160 -4.21 5.93 -8.01
N PRO A 161 -4.58 4.73 -7.51
CA PRO A 161 -3.73 3.96 -6.63
C PRO A 161 -2.45 3.48 -7.31
N SER A 162 -1.32 3.72 -6.66
CA SER A 162 0.00 3.28 -7.10
C SER A 162 0.27 1.83 -6.69
N GLY A 163 -0.35 1.36 -5.60
CA GLY A 163 -0.15 0.03 -5.02
C GLY A 163 -0.76 -1.14 -5.82
N ILE A 164 -1.65 -0.88 -6.78
CA ILE A 164 -2.27 -1.93 -7.61
C ILE A 164 -1.26 -2.66 -8.51
N ARG A 165 -0.06 -2.09 -8.72
CA ARG A 165 1.00 -2.71 -9.52
C ARG A 165 1.55 -4.00 -8.88
N GLU A 166 1.35 -4.20 -7.59
CA GLU A 166 1.69 -5.43 -6.89
C GLU A 166 0.39 -6.09 -6.44
N VAL A 167 0.11 -7.30 -6.95
CA VAL A 167 -1.12 -8.06 -6.67
C VAL A 167 -1.11 -8.49 -5.20
N PHE A 168 -1.50 -7.60 -4.31
CA PHE A 168 -1.83 -7.94 -2.93
C PHE A 168 -3.29 -8.35 -2.87
N VAL A 169 -3.53 -9.61 -2.51
CA VAL A 169 -4.87 -10.12 -2.25
C VAL A 169 -5.33 -9.52 -0.92
N GLU A 170 -6.03 -8.39 -0.97
CA GLU A 170 -6.85 -7.97 0.17
C GLU A 170 -7.99 -8.96 0.33
N VAL A 171 -8.17 -9.50 1.55
CA VAL A 171 -9.37 -10.29 1.85
C VAL A 171 -10.55 -9.32 1.78
N PRO A 172 -11.47 -9.46 0.81
CA PRO A 172 -12.59 -8.56 0.70
C PRO A 172 -13.47 -8.71 1.95
N ASN A 173 -14.02 -7.60 2.46
CA ASN A 173 -15.05 -7.65 3.50
C ASN A 173 -16.44 -8.04 2.95
N VAL A 174 -16.51 -8.37 1.65
CA VAL A 174 -17.75 -8.73 0.96
C VAL A 174 -18.14 -10.16 1.32
N LYS A 175 -19.35 -10.32 1.88
CA LYS A 175 -19.94 -11.65 2.16
C LYS A 175 -20.67 -12.19 0.94
N TRP A 176 -20.89 -13.50 0.90
CA TRP A 176 -21.66 -14.17 -0.17
C TRP A 176 -23.06 -13.56 -0.40
N ASP A 177 -23.68 -13.07 0.67
CA ASP A 177 -25.00 -12.45 0.65
C ASP A 177 -25.01 -11.05 0.02
N GLN A 178 -23.85 -10.41 -0.11
CA GLN A 178 -23.70 -9.06 -0.67
C GLN A 178 -23.39 -9.07 -2.16
N VAL A 179 -23.09 -10.24 -2.73
CA VAL A 179 -22.90 -10.42 -4.17
C VAL A 179 -24.29 -10.71 -4.78
N GLY A 180 -24.76 -9.90 -5.71
CA GLY A 180 -26.04 -10.18 -6.39
C GLY A 180 -25.88 -11.26 -7.47
N GLY A 181 -26.78 -12.24 -7.51
CA GLY A 181 -26.78 -13.28 -8.54
C GLY A 181 -25.70 -14.35 -8.36
N LEU A 182 -25.37 -15.03 -9.47
CA LEU A 182 -24.32 -16.05 -9.58
C LEU A 182 -24.48 -17.24 -8.61
N GLU A 183 -25.70 -17.56 -8.21
CA GLU A 183 -26.03 -18.57 -7.19
C GLU A 183 -25.39 -19.93 -7.52
N ASP A 184 -25.49 -20.36 -8.78
CA ASP A 184 -24.87 -21.60 -9.24
C ASP A 184 -23.33 -21.57 -9.14
N LEU A 185 -22.71 -20.43 -9.40
CA LEU A 185 -21.26 -20.26 -9.33
C LEU A 185 -20.79 -20.20 -7.88
N LYS A 186 -21.51 -19.46 -7.02
CA LYS A 186 -21.25 -19.41 -5.58
C LYS A 186 -21.31 -20.80 -4.98
N GLN A 187 -22.35 -21.55 -5.30
CA GLN A 187 -22.49 -22.93 -4.84
C GLN A 187 -21.30 -23.79 -5.29
N LYS A 188 -20.94 -23.75 -6.58
CA LYS A 188 -19.76 -24.48 -7.09
C LYS A 188 -18.45 -24.08 -6.39
N LEU A 189 -18.27 -22.80 -6.07
CA LEU A 189 -17.10 -22.30 -5.34
C LEU A 189 -17.08 -22.78 -3.89
N VAL A 190 -18.22 -22.77 -3.21
CA VAL A 190 -18.37 -23.31 -1.85
C VAL A 190 -18.05 -24.80 -1.84
N GLU A 191 -18.57 -25.56 -2.80
CA GLU A 191 -18.32 -27.01 -2.91
C GLU A 191 -16.87 -27.34 -3.26
N ALA A 192 -16.24 -26.55 -4.13
CA ALA A 192 -14.89 -26.80 -4.61
C ALA A 192 -13.80 -26.27 -3.66
N VAL A 193 -14.07 -25.21 -2.90
CA VAL A 193 -13.07 -24.54 -2.06
C VAL A 193 -13.40 -24.68 -0.58
N ASP A 194 -14.59 -24.25 -0.17
CA ASP A 194 -14.93 -24.13 1.25
C ASP A 194 -15.16 -25.49 1.90
N TRP A 195 -15.89 -26.40 1.26
CA TRP A 195 -16.15 -27.74 1.81
C TRP A 195 -14.89 -28.58 2.03
N PRO A 196 -13.92 -28.66 1.09
CA PRO A 196 -12.64 -29.34 1.34
C PRO A 196 -11.84 -28.76 2.51
N LEU A 197 -11.87 -27.43 2.68
CA LEU A 197 -11.11 -26.73 3.72
C LEU A 197 -11.77 -26.87 5.09
N SER A 198 -13.10 -26.73 5.15
CA SER A 198 -13.88 -26.78 6.37
C SER A 198 -14.14 -28.22 6.86
N ASN A 199 -14.18 -29.21 5.96
CA ASN A 199 -14.50 -30.61 6.29
C ASN A 199 -13.53 -31.67 5.69
N PRO A 200 -12.21 -31.55 5.92
CA PRO A 200 -11.21 -32.43 5.28
C PRO A 200 -11.39 -33.92 5.61
N ALA A 201 -11.84 -34.25 6.83
CA ALA A 201 -12.02 -35.63 7.27
C ALA A 201 -13.11 -36.39 6.48
N ILE A 202 -14.15 -35.68 6.00
CA ILE A 202 -15.23 -36.29 5.20
C ILE A 202 -14.70 -36.69 3.83
N PHE A 203 -13.89 -35.84 3.20
CA PHE A 203 -13.29 -36.11 1.89
C PHE A 203 -12.32 -37.30 1.94
N THR A 204 -11.48 -37.39 2.99
CA THR A 204 -10.59 -38.53 3.19
C THR A 204 -11.37 -39.83 3.40
N ARG A 205 -12.45 -39.80 4.20
CA ARG A 205 -13.27 -40.99 4.46
C ARG A 205 -14.04 -41.47 3.23
N MET A 206 -14.47 -40.54 2.38
CA MET A 206 -15.17 -40.86 1.12
C MET A 206 -14.20 -41.19 -0.02
N GLY A 207 -12.88 -41.07 0.17
CA GLY A 207 -11.88 -41.31 -0.87
C GLY A 207 -11.96 -40.29 -2.02
N ILE A 208 -12.56 -39.13 -1.79
CA ILE A 208 -12.75 -38.08 -2.79
C ILE A 208 -11.56 -37.14 -2.71
N ASN A 209 -10.86 -36.97 -3.85
CA ASN A 209 -9.80 -36.00 -3.94
C ASN A 209 -10.38 -34.59 -4.17
N PRO A 210 -10.04 -33.60 -3.32
CA PRO A 210 -10.49 -32.24 -3.55
C PRO A 210 -9.87 -31.68 -4.84
N PRO A 211 -10.57 -30.75 -5.51
CA PRO A 211 -10.05 -30.12 -6.72
C PRO A 211 -8.77 -29.33 -6.39
N LYS A 212 -7.75 -29.49 -7.24
CA LYS A 212 -6.41 -28.89 -7.02
C LYS A 212 -6.27 -27.47 -7.53
N GLY A 213 -7.25 -26.98 -8.30
CA GLY A 213 -7.22 -25.65 -8.88
C GLY A 213 -8.57 -25.30 -9.50
N LEU A 214 -8.85 -24.00 -9.55
CA LEU A 214 -10.02 -23.43 -10.17
C LEU A 214 -9.60 -22.43 -11.24
N LEU A 215 -10.26 -22.48 -12.39
CA LEU A 215 -10.12 -21.49 -13.44
C LEU A 215 -11.39 -20.65 -13.48
N LEU A 216 -11.27 -19.38 -13.10
CA LEU A 216 -12.33 -18.39 -13.23
C LEU A 216 -12.15 -17.65 -14.56
N TYR A 217 -13.19 -17.60 -15.39
CA TYR A 217 -13.18 -16.87 -16.65
C TYR A 217 -14.55 -16.23 -16.88
N GLY A 218 -14.56 -15.05 -17.52
CA GLY A 218 -15.77 -14.31 -17.82
C GLY A 218 -15.47 -12.99 -18.54
N PRO A 219 -16.49 -12.33 -19.12
CA PRO A 219 -16.35 -10.99 -19.64
C PRO A 219 -16.05 -9.98 -18.51
N PRO A 220 -15.40 -8.84 -18.79
CA PRO A 220 -15.13 -7.82 -17.79
C PRO A 220 -16.43 -7.30 -17.15
N GLY A 221 -16.51 -7.28 -15.81
CA GLY A 221 -17.66 -6.79 -15.06
C GLY A 221 -18.70 -7.84 -14.67
N CYS A 222 -18.38 -9.13 -14.79
CA CYS A 222 -19.19 -10.27 -14.34
C CYS A 222 -18.64 -10.94 -13.10
#